data_AF-A0A4R4LQQ4-F1
#
_entry.id   AF-A0A4R4LQQ4-F1
#
_cell.length_a   1.000
_cell.length_b   1.000
_cell.length_c   1.000
_cell.angle_alpha   90.00
_cell.angle_beta   90.00
_cell.angle_gamma   90.00
#
_symmetry.space_group_name_H-M   'P 1'
#
loop_
_entity.id
_entity.type
_entity.pdbx_description
1 polymer ?
#
loop_
_entity_poly.entity_id
_entity_poly.type
_entity_poly.pdbx_seq_one_letter_code
_entity_poly.pdbx_strand_id
1 'polypeptide(L)'
;MRARPVLVHLPFVCVLVPAVLVRIAAVLGYPAPMWFGDSPEYLESAIEARPGETRPAGYSLLLWLLKPFHSLTVVVSVQHAIGLLTGVLVYVLVWRAARDVVSPWAAGVLGAALTVPVLLPAHQVALEHMLMSDTLFAFLLLAAVAAVLWRRRTTWWLGALAGVFAA
;
A
#
# COMPACT_ATOMS: atom_id res chain seq x y z
N MET A 1 -20.13 -17.61 -23.38
CA MET A 1 -19.38 -18.36 -22.34
C MET A 1 -19.14 -17.43 -21.16
N ARG A 2 -19.81 -17.62 -20.01
CA ARG A 2 -19.49 -16.86 -18.79
C ARG A 2 -18.11 -17.32 -18.33
N ALA A 3 -17.09 -16.48 -18.46
CA ALA A 3 -15.79 -16.76 -17.86
C ALA A 3 -16.02 -17.09 -16.38
N ARG A 4 -15.46 -18.21 -15.90
CA ARG A 4 -15.52 -18.52 -14.46
C ARG A 4 -14.92 -17.32 -13.72
N PRO A 5 -15.59 -16.74 -12.72
CA PRO A 5 -15.16 -15.49 -12.09
C PRO A 5 -13.70 -15.54 -11.59
N VAL A 6 -13.23 -16.72 -11.18
CA VAL A 6 -11.85 -16.96 -10.77
C VAL A 6 -10.83 -16.75 -11.90
N LEU A 7 -11.13 -17.19 -13.12
CA LEU A 7 -10.17 -17.11 -14.24
C LEU A 7 -9.84 -15.66 -14.57
N VAL A 8 -10.80 -14.76 -14.43
CA VAL A 8 -10.63 -13.34 -14.77
C VAL A 8 -9.59 -12.64 -13.89
N HIS A 9 -9.42 -13.11 -12.66
CA HIS A 9 -8.45 -12.55 -11.72
C HIS A 9 -7.07 -13.25 -11.79
N LEU A 10 -6.94 -14.32 -12.57
CA LEU A 10 -5.70 -15.07 -12.72
C LEU A 10 -4.51 -14.20 -13.16
N PRO A 11 -4.64 -13.28 -14.13
CA PRO A 11 -3.54 -12.38 -14.50
C PRO A 11 -3.01 -11.56 -13.32
N PHE A 12 -3.91 -11.09 -12.45
CA PHE A 12 -3.51 -10.33 -11.26
C PHE A 12 -2.83 -11.21 -10.23
N VAL A 13 -3.32 -12.43 -10.01
CA VAL A 13 -2.66 -13.41 -9.13
C VAL A 13 -1.23 -13.71 -9.63
N CYS A 14 -1.03 -13.81 -10.95
CA CYS A 14 0.29 -14.02 -11.53
C CYS A 14 1.28 -12.85 -11.29
N VAL A 15 0.79 -11.62 -11.06
CA VAL A 15 1.63 -10.47 -10.67
C VAL A 15 1.81 -10.40 -9.15
N LEU A 16 0.73 -10.63 -8.40
CA LEU A 16 0.71 -10.50 -6.95
C LEU A 16 1.59 -11.55 -6.27
N VAL A 17 1.58 -12.80 -6.75
CA VAL A 17 2.38 -13.88 -6.14
C VAL A 17 3.88 -13.56 -6.20
N PRO A 18 4.49 -13.24 -7.35
CA PRO A 18 5.88 -12.79 -7.39
C PRO A 18 6.15 -11.56 -6.52
N ALA A 19 5.23 -10.59 -6.49
CA ALA A 19 5.37 -9.39 -5.67
C ALA A 19 5.47 -9.72 -4.17
N VAL A 20 4.64 -10.66 -3.69
CA VAL A 20 4.68 -11.18 -2.32
C VAL A 20 5.99 -11.92 -2.06
N LEU A 21 6.40 -12.81 -2.96
CA LEU A 21 7.61 -13.61 -2.80
C LEU A 21 8.87 -12.74 -2.71
N VAL A 22 8.99 -11.71 -3.55
CA VAL A 22 10.12 -10.77 -3.50
C VAL A 22 10.18 -10.03 -2.16
N ARG A 23 9.04 -9.63 -1.60
CA ARG A 23 8.98 -8.95 -0.30
C ARG A 23 9.31 -9.88 0.86
N ILE A 24 8.83 -11.12 0.81
CA ILE A 24 9.24 -12.15 1.77
C ILE A 24 10.76 -12.36 1.70
N ALA A 25 11.31 -12.50 0.50
CA ALA A 25 12.76 -12.64 0.31
C ALA A 25 13.54 -11.44 0.83
N ALA A 26 13.05 -10.21 0.62
CA ALA A 26 13.67 -9.00 1.14
C ALA A 26 13.72 -8.99 2.68
N VAL A 27 12.60 -9.30 3.35
CA VAL A 27 12.53 -9.36 4.84
C VAL A 27 13.41 -10.47 5.40
N LEU A 28 13.44 -11.64 4.75
CA LEU A 28 14.29 -12.74 5.18
C LEU A 28 15.78 -12.43 4.97
N GLY A 29 16.13 -11.73 3.89
CA GLY A 29 17.50 -11.33 3.58
C GLY A 29 18.01 -10.18 4.44
N TYR A 30 17.12 -9.25 4.83
CA TYR A 30 17.43 -8.12 5.70
C TYR A 30 16.26 -7.88 6.67
N PRO A 31 16.28 -8.51 7.88
CA PRO A 31 15.16 -8.44 8.83
C PRO A 31 15.14 -7.13 9.66
N ALA A 32 15.57 -6.02 9.07
CA ALA A 32 15.64 -4.70 9.68
C ALA A 32 15.40 -3.61 8.63
N PRO A 33 14.94 -2.41 9.00
CA PRO A 33 14.71 -1.35 8.04
C PRO A 33 16.01 -0.79 7.50
N MET A 34 15.95 -0.29 6.27
CA MET A 34 16.97 0.61 5.77
C MET A 34 16.75 2.00 6.38
N TRP A 35 17.80 2.52 7.00
CA TRP A 35 17.80 3.88 7.55
C TRP A 35 18.04 4.89 6.45
N PHE A 36 17.24 5.97 6.42
CA PHE A 36 17.38 7.02 5.42
C PHE A 36 16.90 8.36 5.96
N GLY A 37 17.67 9.43 5.70
CA GLY A 37 17.29 10.82 6.01
C GLY A 37 16.68 10.98 7.40
N ASP A 38 15.35 11.02 7.43
CA ASP A 38 14.52 11.38 8.60
C ASP A 38 14.07 10.18 9.44
N SER A 39 14.56 8.96 9.15
CA SER A 39 14.25 7.77 9.94
C SER A 39 14.45 7.96 11.46
N PRO A 40 15.53 8.63 11.95
CA PRO A 40 15.70 8.87 13.38
C PRO A 40 14.57 9.73 13.99
N GLU A 41 14.18 10.82 13.34
CA GLU A 41 13.13 11.74 13.82
C GLU A 41 11.77 11.04 13.93
N TYR A 42 11.44 10.21 12.93
CA TYR A 42 10.21 9.41 12.97
C TYR A 42 10.20 8.41 14.13
N LEU A 43 11.32 7.71 14.35
CA LEU A 43 11.41 6.74 15.43
C LEU A 43 11.41 7.40 16.82
N GLU A 44 12.13 8.51 16.99
CA GLU A 44 12.15 9.29 18.22
C GLU A 44 10.74 9.78 18.58
N SER A 45 10.06 10.43 17.62
CA SER A 45 8.68 10.90 17.77
C SER A 45 7.73 9.76 18.19
N ALA A 46 7.92 8.56 17.61
CA ALA A 46 7.14 7.39 17.96
C ALA A 46 7.46 6.85 19.37
N ILE A 47 8.72 6.85 19.79
CA ILE A 47 9.12 6.38 21.12
C ILE A 47 8.57 7.30 22.21
N GLU A 48 8.71 8.60 22.02
CA GLU A 48 8.31 9.66 22.95
C GLU A 48 6.81 9.97 22.91
N ALA A 49 6.09 9.39 21.95
CA ALA A 49 4.66 9.60 21.74
C ALA A 49 4.29 11.10 21.62
N ARG A 50 5.13 11.86 20.92
CA ARG A 50 4.89 13.27 20.61
C ARG A 50 5.00 13.51 19.09
N PRO A 51 4.22 14.46 18.53
CA PRO A 51 4.41 14.88 17.15
C PRO A 51 5.83 15.41 16.94
N GLY A 52 6.43 15.08 15.78
CA GLY A 52 7.69 15.67 15.36
C GLY A 52 7.54 17.16 15.06
N GLU A 53 8.64 17.90 15.10
CA GLU A 53 8.62 19.35 14.86
C GLU A 53 8.46 19.68 13.38
N THR A 54 9.03 18.85 12.50
CA THR A 54 9.08 19.13 11.05
C THR A 54 8.32 18.12 10.20
N ARG A 55 7.96 16.96 10.77
CA ARG A 55 7.36 15.83 10.04
C ARG A 55 5.93 15.52 10.47
N PRO A 56 5.03 15.19 9.51
CA PRO A 56 3.69 14.74 9.83
C PRO A 56 3.71 13.52 10.76
N ALA A 57 2.85 13.53 11.78
CA ALA A 57 2.84 12.49 12.81
C ALA A 57 2.28 11.13 12.35
N GLY A 58 1.69 11.03 11.15
CA GLY A 58 1.00 9.82 10.69
C GLY A 58 1.90 8.58 10.66
N TYR A 59 3.15 8.72 10.21
CA TYR A 59 4.09 7.60 10.21
C TYR A 59 4.61 7.26 11.62
N SER A 60 4.93 8.26 12.44
CA SER A 60 5.30 8.05 13.85
C SER A 60 4.18 7.38 14.65
N LEU A 61 2.92 7.67 14.33
CA LEU A 61 1.76 7.00 14.91
C LEU A 61 1.72 5.51 14.55
N LEU A 62 1.97 5.16 13.28
CA LEU A 62 2.09 3.75 12.86
C LEU A 62 3.21 3.04 13.64
N LEU A 63 4.38 3.68 13.75
CA LEU A 63 5.49 3.11 14.52
C LEU A 63 5.14 2.95 16.00
N TRP A 64 4.46 3.92 16.60
CA TRP A 64 3.99 3.84 17.98
C TRP A 64 2.98 2.70 18.19
N LEU A 65 2.06 2.48 17.24
CA LEU A 65 1.13 1.34 17.27
C LEU A 65 1.84 -0.01 17.17
N LEU A 66 2.98 -0.08 16.47
CA LEU A 66 3.79 -1.28 16.34
C LEU A 66 4.84 -1.45 17.45
N LYS A 67 5.06 -0.41 18.28
CA LYS A 67 5.99 -0.41 19.41
C LYS A 67 5.85 -1.62 20.34
N PRO A 68 4.64 -2.11 20.69
CA PRO A 68 4.48 -3.26 21.59
C PRO A 68 5.13 -4.56 21.10
N PHE A 69 5.40 -4.69 19.79
CA PHE A 69 6.08 -5.86 19.25
C PHE A 69 7.60 -5.83 19.44
N HIS A 70 8.17 -4.68 19.81
CA HIS A 70 9.61 -4.48 20.01
C HIS A 70 10.48 -5.05 18.87
N SER A 71 9.97 -5.02 17.63
CA SER A 71 10.58 -5.68 16.47
C SER A 71 10.53 -4.79 15.24
N LEU A 72 11.71 -4.44 14.75
CA LEU A 72 11.84 -3.72 13.49
C LEU A 72 11.49 -4.60 12.28
N THR A 73 11.64 -5.92 12.40
CA THR A 73 11.19 -6.87 11.38
C THR A 73 9.67 -6.79 11.18
N VAL A 74 8.91 -6.64 12.27
CA VAL A 74 7.45 -6.43 12.20
C VAL A 74 7.14 -5.13 11.48
N VAL A 75 7.84 -4.04 11.81
CA VAL A 75 7.66 -2.74 11.14
C VAL A 75 7.85 -2.87 9.63
N VAL A 76 8.98 -3.42 9.18
CA VAL A 76 9.27 -3.59 7.75
C VAL A 76 8.26 -4.53 7.08
N SER A 77 7.86 -5.60 7.76
CA SER A 77 6.83 -6.53 7.24
C SER A 77 5.49 -5.84 7.03
N VAL A 78 5.08 -4.96 7.95
CA VAL A 78 3.86 -4.16 7.83
C VAL A 78 3.99 -3.16 6.68
N GLN A 79 5.15 -2.53 6.49
CA GLN A 79 5.37 -1.62 5.35
C GLN A 79 5.27 -2.35 4.00
N HIS A 80 5.84 -3.56 3.88
CA HIS A 80 5.66 -4.38 2.67
C HIS A 80 4.20 -4.80 2.47
N ALA A 81 3.48 -5.12 3.54
CA ALA A 81 2.04 -5.41 3.45
C ALA A 81 1.25 -4.20 2.95
N ILE A 82 1.59 -2.99 3.41
CA ILE A 82 1.00 -1.74 2.92
C ILE A 82 1.32 -1.54 1.43
N GLY A 83 2.56 -1.78 1.00
CA GLY A 83 2.94 -1.74 -0.41
C GLY A 83 2.13 -2.70 -1.30
N LEU A 84 1.92 -3.93 -0.81
CA LEU A 84 1.04 -4.91 -1.48
C LEU A 84 -0.42 -4.43 -1.54
N LEU A 85 -0.94 -3.87 -0.43
CA LEU A 85 -2.30 -3.31 -0.37
C LEU A 85 -2.49 -2.15 -1.35
N THR A 86 -1.47 -1.33 -1.58
CA THR A 86 -1.47 -0.29 -2.61
C THR A 86 -1.72 -0.90 -3.99
N GLY A 87 -0.98 -1.96 -4.36
CA GLY A 87 -1.18 -2.66 -5.62
C GLY A 87 -2.57 -3.32 -5.73
N VAL A 88 -3.06 -3.93 -4.66
CA VAL A 88 -4.42 -4.49 -4.61
C VAL A 88 -5.47 -3.41 -4.83
N LEU A 89 -5.30 -2.23 -4.22
CA LEU A 89 -6.24 -1.13 -4.36
C LEU A 89 -6.24 -0.58 -5.79
N VAL A 90 -5.07 -0.43 -6.42
CA VAL A 90 -4.97 -0.11 -7.86
C VAL A 90 -5.74 -1.12 -8.71
N TYR A 91 -5.53 -2.42 -8.47
CA TYR A 91 -6.23 -3.48 -9.21
C TYR A 91 -7.75 -3.34 -9.08
N VAL A 92 -8.25 -3.15 -7.85
CA VAL A 92 -9.68 -3.02 -7.57
C VAL A 92 -10.28 -1.81 -8.28
N LEU A 93 -9.59 -0.67 -8.27
CA LEU A 93 -10.09 0.54 -8.93
C LEU A 93 -10.16 0.36 -10.46
N VAL A 94 -9.09 -0.17 -11.07
CA VAL A 94 -9.06 -0.43 -12.53
C VAL A 94 -10.12 -1.45 -12.92
N TRP A 95 -10.20 -2.57 -12.19
CA TRP A 95 -11.19 -3.61 -12.43
C TRP A 95 -12.61 -3.05 -12.40
N ARG A 96 -12.94 -2.27 -11.37
CA ARG A 96 -14.27 -1.67 -11.22
C ARG A 96 -14.61 -0.68 -12.33
N ALA A 97 -13.63 0.10 -12.79
CA ALA A 97 -13.84 1.05 -13.88
C ALA A 97 -13.97 0.36 -15.24
N ALA A 98 -13.23 -0.72 -15.49
CA ALA A 98 -13.13 -1.36 -16.80
C ALA A 98 -14.14 -2.48 -17.04
N ARG A 99 -14.56 -3.22 -16.00
CA ARG A 99 -15.38 -4.44 -16.14
C ARG A 99 -16.74 -4.25 -16.84
N ASP A 100 -17.27 -3.02 -16.80
CA ASP A 100 -18.55 -2.66 -17.42
C ASP A 100 -18.37 -2.02 -18.81
N VAL A 101 -17.11 -1.76 -19.23
CA VAL A 101 -16.74 -1.11 -20.50
C VAL A 101 -16.15 -2.12 -21.48
N VAL A 102 -15.34 -3.07 -20.99
CA VAL A 102 -14.65 -4.08 -21.82
C VAL A 102 -15.02 -5.50 -21.35
N SER A 103 -14.61 -6.51 -22.14
CA SER A 103 -14.74 -7.91 -21.73
C SER A 103 -14.12 -8.15 -20.34
N PRO A 104 -14.76 -8.93 -19.44
CA PRO A 104 -14.22 -9.23 -18.12
C PRO A 104 -12.76 -9.71 -18.17
N TRP A 105 -12.39 -10.58 -19.11
CA TRP A 105 -10.99 -11.01 -19.24
C TRP A 105 -10.04 -9.83 -19.53
N ALA A 106 -10.41 -8.95 -20.46
CA ALA A 106 -9.61 -7.78 -20.81
C ALA A 106 -9.45 -6.80 -19.63
N ALA A 107 -10.51 -6.58 -18.85
CA ALA A 107 -10.45 -5.77 -17.63
C ALA A 107 -9.49 -6.39 -16.58
N GLY A 108 -9.45 -7.72 -16.48
CA GLY A 108 -8.55 -8.44 -15.57
C GLY A 108 -7.08 -8.29 -15.99
N VAL A 109 -6.79 -8.46 -17.28
CA VAL A 109 -5.44 -8.27 -17.85
C VAL A 109 -4.99 -6.82 -17.71
N LEU A 110 -5.85 -5.85 -18.04
CA LEU A 110 -5.55 -4.42 -17.89
C LEU A 110 -5.26 -4.06 -16.44
N GLY A 111 -6.10 -4.53 -15.51
CA GLY A 111 -5.89 -4.37 -14.08
C GLY A 111 -4.55 -4.93 -13.63
N ALA A 112 -4.20 -6.14 -14.05
CA ALA A 112 -2.92 -6.75 -13.71
C ALA A 112 -1.73 -5.93 -14.26
N ALA A 113 -1.77 -5.52 -15.53
CA ALA A 113 -0.71 -4.74 -16.14
C ALA A 113 -0.46 -3.41 -15.42
N LEU A 114 -1.53 -2.69 -15.03
CA LEU A 114 -1.41 -1.41 -14.33
C LEU A 114 -0.93 -1.54 -12.87
N THR A 115 -0.94 -2.75 -12.30
CA THR A 115 -0.37 -2.98 -10.96
C THR A 115 1.14 -3.23 -10.99
N VAL A 116 1.70 -3.57 -12.16
CA VAL A 116 3.12 -3.91 -12.29
C VAL A 116 4.04 -2.81 -11.77
N PRO A 117 3.88 -1.52 -12.11
CA PRO A 117 4.78 -0.45 -11.62
C PRO A 117 4.73 -0.23 -10.11
N VAL A 118 3.69 -0.72 -9.43
CA VAL A 118 3.54 -0.61 -7.97
C VAL A 118 4.03 -1.88 -7.28
N LEU A 119 3.85 -3.04 -7.90
CA LEU A 119 4.10 -4.32 -7.23
C LEU A 119 5.50 -4.88 -7.48
N LEU A 120 6.11 -4.64 -8.63
CA LEU A 120 7.33 -5.35 -9.03
C LEU A 120 8.66 -4.56 -8.97
N PRO A 121 8.70 -3.22 -9.13
CA PRO A 121 9.99 -2.54 -9.19
C PRO A 121 10.80 -2.64 -7.90
N ALA A 122 12.10 -2.88 -8.06
CA ALA A 122 13.02 -2.96 -6.94
C ALA A 122 13.09 -1.66 -6.13
N HIS A 123 12.94 -0.50 -6.78
CA HIS A 123 12.89 0.79 -6.08
C HIS A 123 11.71 0.87 -5.11
N GLN A 124 10.55 0.31 -5.48
CA GLN A 124 9.38 0.30 -4.63
C GLN A 124 9.58 -0.64 -3.44
N VAL A 125 10.15 -1.83 -3.67
CA VAL A 125 10.51 -2.75 -2.58
C VAL A 125 11.53 -2.09 -1.64
N ALA A 126 12.50 -1.33 -2.17
CA ALA A 126 13.45 -0.58 -1.37
C ALA A 126 12.78 0.50 -0.51
N LEU A 127 11.85 1.29 -1.09
CA LEU A 127 11.07 2.29 -0.35
C LEU A 127 10.23 1.67 0.78
N GLU A 128 9.61 0.51 0.53
CA GLU A 128 8.87 -0.24 1.54
C GLU A 128 9.77 -0.78 2.66
N HIS A 129 11.05 -0.96 2.37
CA HIS A 129 12.03 -1.44 3.34
C HIS A 129 12.72 -0.30 4.11
N MET A 130 12.59 0.94 3.65
CA MET A 130 13.10 2.12 4.36
C MET A 130 12.18 2.50 5.51
N LEU A 131 12.75 2.95 6.64
CA LEU A 131 11.97 3.48 7.77
C LEU A 131 11.51 4.92 7.45
N MET A 132 10.58 5.04 6.51
CA MET A 132 10.13 6.31 5.93
C MET A 132 8.61 6.35 5.76
N SER A 133 8.06 7.58 5.69
CA SER A 133 6.63 7.83 5.56
C SER A 133 6.04 7.50 4.19
N ASP A 134 6.87 7.43 3.14
CA ASP A 134 6.47 7.40 1.74
C ASP A 134 5.47 6.28 1.42
N THR A 135 5.73 5.07 1.91
CA THR A 135 4.88 3.89 1.68
C THR A 135 3.50 4.05 2.32
N LEU A 136 3.46 4.54 3.57
CA LEU A 136 2.21 4.78 4.28
C LEU A 136 1.42 5.92 3.62
N PHE A 137 2.09 7.02 3.32
CA PHE A 137 1.50 8.20 2.70
C PHE A 137 0.90 7.87 1.34
N ALA A 138 1.65 7.19 0.47
CA ALA A 138 1.17 6.82 -0.86
C ALA A 138 -0.07 5.92 -0.79
N PHE A 139 -0.10 4.97 0.16
CA PHE A 139 -1.26 4.11 0.38
C PHE A 139 -2.47 4.90 0.87
N LEU A 140 -2.31 5.76 1.89
CA LEU A 140 -3.41 6.56 2.44
C LEU A 140 -3.95 7.55 1.41
N LEU A 141 -3.10 8.22 0.64
CA LEU A 141 -3.51 9.10 -0.44
C LEU A 141 -4.31 8.34 -1.50
N LEU A 142 -3.85 7.14 -1.91
CA LEU A 142 -4.60 6.31 -2.83
C LEU A 142 -5.93 5.85 -2.22
N ALA A 143 -5.97 5.52 -0.93
CA ALA A 143 -7.19 5.16 -0.22
C ALA A 143 -8.18 6.34 -0.14
N ALA A 144 -7.70 7.58 0.02
CA ALA A 144 -8.53 8.78 -0.03
C ALA A 144 -9.18 8.93 -1.40
N VAL A 145 -8.39 8.83 -2.48
CA VAL A 145 -8.88 8.86 -3.86
C VAL A 145 -9.88 7.71 -4.10
N ALA A 146 -9.56 6.50 -3.65
CA ALA A 146 -10.42 5.34 -3.77
C ALA A 146 -11.77 5.54 -3.06
N ALA A 147 -11.77 6.15 -1.88
CA ALA A 147 -12.98 6.46 -1.11
C ALA A 147 -13.89 7.44 -1.87
N VAL A 148 -13.32 8.50 -2.45
CA VAL A 148 -14.08 9.47 -3.26
C VAL A 148 -14.63 8.82 -4.54
N LEU A 149 -13.82 8.00 -5.22
CA LEU A 149 -14.23 7.31 -6.44
C LEU A 149 -15.14 6.10 -6.18
N TRP A 150 -15.34 5.71 -4.92
CA TRP A 150 -16.03 4.46 -4.60
C TRP A 150 -17.49 4.45 -5.04
N ARG A 151 -18.14 5.62 -5.09
CA ARG A 151 -19.52 5.78 -5.55
C ARG A 151 -19.61 6.93 -6.55
N ARG A 152 -20.52 6.84 -7.53
CA ARG A 152 -20.77 7.94 -8.48
C ARG A 152 -21.16 9.26 -7.81
N ARG A 153 -21.81 9.19 -6.64
CA ARG A 153 -22.06 10.34 -5.77
C ARG A 153 -21.41 10.06 -4.42
N THR A 154 -20.41 10.84 -4.07
CA THR A 154 -19.69 10.74 -2.79
C THR A 154 -20.65 11.07 -1.65
N THR A 155 -20.80 10.16 -0.71
CA THR A 155 -21.55 10.39 0.52
C THR A 155 -20.70 11.19 1.50
N TRP A 156 -21.32 11.93 2.42
CA TRP A 156 -20.61 12.75 3.40
C TRP A 156 -19.55 11.97 4.19
N TRP A 157 -19.84 10.72 4.57
CA TRP A 157 -18.91 9.87 5.33
C TRP A 157 -17.73 9.37 4.48
N LEU A 158 -17.91 9.16 3.17
CA LEU A 158 -16.78 8.84 2.27
C LEU A 158 -15.89 10.07 2.08
N GLY A 159 -16.50 11.27 2.02
CA GLY A 159 -15.76 12.53 2.02
C GLY A 159 -14.98 12.74 3.31
N ALA A 160 -15.59 12.47 4.47
CA ALA A 160 -14.92 12.52 5.76
C ALA A 160 -13.75 11.53 5.84
N LEU A 161 -13.96 10.27 5.41
CA LEU A 161 -12.92 9.25 5.37
C LEU A 161 -11.75 9.65 4.46
N ALA A 162 -12.05 10.19 3.28
CA ALA A 162 -11.04 10.69 2.36
C ALA A 162 -10.24 11.86 2.97
N GLY A 163 -10.91 12.76 3.68
CA GLY A 163 -10.26 13.84 4.43
C GLY A 163 -9.31 13.30 5.51
N VAL A 164 -9.74 12.29 6.26
CA VAL A 164 -8.89 11.64 7.28
C VAL A 164 -7.67 10.97 6.65
N PHE A 165 -7.82 10.32 5.50
CA PHE A 165 -6.70 9.68 4.80
C PHE A 165 -5.76 10.67 4.09
N ALA A 166 -6.21 11.88 3.79
CA ALA A 166 -5.42 12.92 3.13
C ALA A 166 -4.78 13.93 4.09
N ALA A 167 -5.09 13.86 5.39
CA ALA A 167 -4.56 14.71 6.44
C ALA A 167 -3.21 14.18 6.98
#